data_AF-A0A7X0TY12-F1
#
_entry.id   AF-A0A7X0TY12-F1
#
_cell.length_a   1.000
_cell.length_b   1.000
_cell.length_c   1.000
_cell.angle_alpha   90.00
_cell.angle_beta   90.00
_cell.angle_gamma   90.00
#
_symmetry.space_group_name_H-M   'P 1'
#
loop_
_entity.id
_entity.type
_entity.pdbx_description
1 polymer ?
#
loop_
_entity_poly.entity_id
_entity_poly.type
_entity_poly.pdbx_seq_one_letter_code
_entity_poly.pdbx_strand_id
1 'polypeptide(L)'
;MFVQTERCLSAAGLPAAELDYRVANQVQVLDPPHAIGWLTGEEKDDGRLEFGGWLWRYDLAPPGPSKTEVTITYDWSAVPQSIRKCIQFPPFGPEHLTNSLHHLAELASGG
;
A
#
# COMPACT_ATOMS: atom_id res chain seq x y z
N MET A 1 6.99 0.46 -6.15
CA MET A 1 6.71 -1.00 -6.12
C MET A 1 5.28 -1.32 -6.59
N PHE A 2 4.78 -0.61 -7.62
CA PHE A 2 3.36 -0.68 -8.04
C PHE A 2 3.17 -0.78 -9.56
N VAL A 3 4.27 -0.88 -10.32
CA VAL A 3 4.31 -0.87 -11.79
C VAL A 3 3.65 -2.13 -12.39
N GLN A 4 3.36 -3.15 -11.58
CA GLN A 4 2.77 -4.41 -12.07
C GLN A 4 1.24 -4.37 -12.17
N THR A 5 0.57 -3.49 -11.41
CA THR A 5 -0.89 -3.24 -11.51
C THR A 5 -1.26 -2.45 -12.77
N GLU A 6 -0.36 -1.58 -13.23
CA GLU A 6 -0.59 -0.70 -14.39
C GLU A 6 -0.79 -1.48 -15.70
N ARG A 7 -0.23 -2.70 -15.81
CA ARG A 7 -0.41 -3.53 -17.02
C ARG A 7 -1.81 -4.13 -17.17
N CYS A 8 -2.56 -4.40 -16.08
CA CYS A 8 -3.96 -4.83 -16.25
C CYS A 8 -4.91 -3.65 -16.43
N LEU A 9 -4.58 -2.48 -15.87
CA LEU A 9 -5.33 -1.23 -16.08
C LEU A 9 -5.13 -0.68 -17.51
N SER A 10 -3.92 -0.78 -18.07
CA SER A 10 -3.63 -0.37 -19.46
C SER A 10 -4.26 -1.30 -20.51
N ALA A 11 -4.52 -2.57 -20.18
CA ALA A 11 -5.28 -3.48 -21.05
C ALA A 11 -6.73 -3.02 -21.30
N ALA A 12 -7.22 -2.01 -20.56
CA ALA A 12 -8.50 -1.33 -20.76
C ALA A 12 -8.43 -0.09 -21.69
N GLY A 13 -7.28 0.21 -22.30
CA GLY A 13 -7.18 1.17 -23.40
C GLY A 13 -6.70 2.59 -23.06
N LEU A 14 -5.94 2.79 -21.99
CA LEU A 14 -5.34 4.10 -21.66
C LEU A 14 -3.89 4.22 -22.18
N PRO A 15 -3.51 5.37 -22.80
CA PRO A 15 -2.19 5.55 -23.40
C PRO A 15 -1.09 5.68 -22.34
N ALA A 16 0.03 5.00 -22.58
CA ALA A 16 1.25 5.11 -21.78
C ALA A 16 1.99 6.42 -22.10
N ALA A 17 1.54 7.53 -21.51
CA ALA A 17 2.37 8.74 -21.39
C ALA A 17 3.33 8.59 -20.21
N GLU A 18 4.51 9.23 -20.25
CA GLU A 18 5.48 9.34 -19.16
C GLU A 18 4.80 9.33 -17.79
N LEU A 19 4.86 8.19 -17.09
CA LEU A 19 3.99 7.94 -15.94
C LEU A 19 4.47 8.80 -14.75
N ASP A 20 3.85 9.96 -14.57
CA ASP A 20 3.85 10.66 -13.28
C ASP A 20 3.12 9.75 -12.28
N TYR A 21 3.90 8.91 -11.59
CA TYR A 21 3.38 7.92 -10.66
C TYR A 21 2.67 8.63 -9.50
N ARG A 22 1.35 8.57 -9.52
CA ARG A 22 0.48 9.17 -8.51
C ARG A 22 -0.43 8.13 -7.90
N VAL A 23 -0.66 8.28 -6.61
CA VAL A 23 -1.52 7.40 -5.83
C VAL A 23 -2.34 8.24 -4.88
N ALA A 24 -3.65 7.96 -4.85
CA ALA A 24 -4.56 8.50 -3.86
C ALA A 24 -4.55 7.56 -2.63
N ASN A 25 -4.43 8.14 -1.43
CA ASN A 25 -4.51 7.39 -0.18
C ASN A 25 -5.71 7.91 0.62
N GLN A 26 -6.65 7.02 0.91
CA GLN A 26 -7.78 7.33 1.78
C GLN A 26 -7.54 6.72 3.15
N VAL A 27 -7.31 7.56 4.15
CA VAL A 27 -7.12 7.14 5.54
C VAL A 27 -8.38 6.44 6.05
N GLN A 28 -8.21 5.19 6.50
CA GLN A 28 -9.26 4.35 7.11
C GLN A 28 -9.08 4.20 8.61
N VAL A 29 -7.82 4.23 9.08
CA VAL A 29 -7.46 4.13 10.49
C VAL A 29 -6.51 5.28 10.81
N LEU A 30 -6.84 6.03 11.86
CA LEU A 30 -5.97 7.04 12.45
C LEU A 30 -6.20 7.02 13.96
N ASP A 31 -5.30 6.37 14.68
CA ASP A 31 -5.34 6.23 16.14
C ASP A 31 -3.96 6.56 16.72
N PRO A 32 -3.63 7.84 16.93
CA PRO A 32 -2.33 8.21 17.47
C PRO A 32 -2.17 7.83 18.96
N PRO A 33 -1.01 7.28 19.39
CA PRO A 33 0.19 6.95 18.63
C PRO A 33 0.24 5.50 18.11
N HIS A 34 -0.86 4.77 18.12
CA HIS A 34 -0.90 3.31 17.99
C HIS A 34 -1.09 2.78 16.57
N ALA A 35 -1.84 3.46 15.71
CA ALA A 35 -2.15 2.91 14.40
C ALA A 35 -2.43 3.97 13.33
N ILE A 36 -2.08 3.62 12.10
CA ILE A 36 -2.49 4.32 10.89
C ILE A 36 -2.70 3.31 9.77
N GLY A 37 -3.73 3.50 8.96
CA GLY A 37 -3.99 2.65 7.81
C GLY A 37 -4.85 3.33 6.76
N TRP A 38 -4.68 2.92 5.51
CA TRP A 38 -5.30 3.57 4.37
C TRP A 38 -5.56 2.60 3.22
N LEU A 39 -6.61 2.91 2.45
CA LEU A 39 -6.81 2.31 1.14
C LEU A 39 -5.94 3.05 0.13
N THR A 40 -5.39 2.29 -0.80
CA THR A 40 -4.66 2.84 -1.94
C THR A 40 -5.56 2.82 -3.17
N GLY A 41 -5.54 3.90 -3.92
CA GLY A 41 -6.35 4.09 -5.11
C GLY A 41 -5.67 4.98 -6.14
N GLU A 42 -6.38 5.24 -7.21
CA GLU A 42 -5.96 6.08 -8.33
C GLU A 42 -7.03 7.12 -8.65
N GLU A 43 -6.58 8.26 -9.16
CA GLU A 43 -7.46 9.27 -9.73
C GLU A 43 -7.66 8.95 -11.22
N LYS A 44 -8.92 8.88 -11.65
CA LYS A 44 -9.30 8.67 -13.06
C LYS A 44 -9.23 9.98 -13.83
N ASP A 45 -9.27 9.88 -15.16
CA ASP A 45 -9.27 11.04 -16.06
C ASP A 45 -10.43 12.03 -15.79
N ASP A 46 -11.53 11.56 -15.20
CA ASP A 46 -12.69 12.38 -14.80
C ASP A 46 -12.55 12.98 -13.38
N GLY A 47 -11.41 12.80 -12.72
CA GLY A 47 -11.12 13.26 -11.35
C GLY A 47 -11.71 12.36 -10.26
N ARG A 48 -12.39 11.26 -10.61
CA ARG A 48 -12.94 10.33 -9.60
C ARG A 48 -11.82 9.49 -8.99
N LEU A 49 -11.85 9.33 -7.67
CA LEU A 49 -11.00 8.39 -6.96
C LEU A 49 -11.60 6.98 -6.99
N GLU A 50 -10.81 5.99 -7.39
CA GLU A 50 -11.16 4.57 -7.34
C GLU A 50 -10.15 3.78 -6.51
N PHE A 51 -10.64 2.93 -5.61
CA PHE A 51 -9.81 2.17 -4.68
C PHE A 51 -9.88 0.67 -4.98
N GLY A 52 -8.72 0.02 -5.04
CA GLY A 52 -8.59 -1.39 -5.44
C GLY A 52 -8.98 -2.41 -4.37
N GLY A 53 -9.42 -1.95 -3.19
CA GLY A 53 -9.83 -2.81 -2.08
C GLY A 53 -8.68 -3.43 -1.29
N TRP A 54 -7.44 -2.96 -1.46
CA TRP A 54 -6.32 -3.35 -0.61
C TRP A 54 -6.01 -2.28 0.43
N LEU A 55 -5.94 -2.72 1.69
CA LEU A 55 -5.70 -1.90 2.87
C LEU A 55 -4.27 -2.10 3.36
N TRP A 56 -3.60 -0.99 3.66
CA TRP A 56 -2.28 -0.98 4.25
C TRP A 56 -2.41 -0.43 5.66
N ARG A 57 -1.82 -1.11 6.64
CA ARG A 57 -1.93 -0.73 8.05
C ARG A 57 -0.61 -0.92 8.78
N TYR A 58 -0.29 0.06 9.61
CA TYR A 58 0.80 0.03 10.57
C TYR A 58 0.18 0.03 11.96
N ASP A 59 0.59 -0.92 12.79
CA ASP A 59 0.31 -0.95 14.22
C ASP A 59 1.64 -0.76 14.97
N LEU A 60 1.61 0.10 15.98
CA LEU A 60 2.74 0.57 16.75
C LEU A 60 2.48 0.26 18.23
N ALA A 61 3.26 -0.67 18.78
CA ALA A 61 3.20 -1.02 20.19
C ALA A 61 4.51 -0.62 20.89
N PRO A 62 4.48 -0.07 22.11
CA PRO A 62 5.70 0.21 22.87
C PRO A 62 6.10 -1.00 23.74
N PRO A 63 7.09 -1.82 23.34
CA PRO A 63 7.63 -2.87 24.23
C PRO A 63 8.48 -2.30 25.38
N GLY A 64 8.71 -0.98 25.41
CA GLY A 64 9.45 -0.26 26.44
C GLY A 64 9.57 1.23 26.12
N PRO A 65 10.21 2.03 26.99
CA PRO A 65 10.24 3.49 26.87
C PRO A 65 11.03 4.04 25.67
N SER A 66 11.90 3.22 25.05
CA SER A 66 12.78 3.63 23.94
C SER A 66 12.68 2.71 22.73
N LYS A 67 11.63 1.90 22.64
CA LYS A 67 11.44 0.93 21.56
C LYS A 67 10.01 0.99 21.07
N THR A 68 9.84 0.76 19.77
CA THR A 68 8.54 0.58 19.13
C THR A 68 8.57 -0.72 18.35
N GLU A 69 7.65 -1.62 18.66
CA GLU A 69 7.34 -2.77 17.83
C GLU A 69 6.38 -2.30 16.74
N VAL A 70 6.74 -2.55 15.49
CA VAL A 70 5.96 -2.17 14.31
C VAL A 70 5.47 -3.41 13.61
N THR A 71 4.15 -3.54 13.46
CA THR A 71 3.52 -4.56 12.61
C THR A 71 2.97 -3.88 11.37
N ILE A 72 3.38 -4.36 10.19
CA ILE A 72 2.81 -3.93 8.91
C ILE A 72 1.88 -5.02 8.41
N THR A 73 0.64 -4.65 8.11
CA THR A 73 -0.36 -5.53 7.51
C THR A 73 -0.72 -5.03 6.11
N TYR A 74 -0.63 -5.92 5.14
CA TYR A 74 -1.24 -5.75 3.82
C TYR A 74 -2.44 -6.68 3.72
N ASP A 75 -3.62 -6.10 3.64
CA ASP A 75 -4.87 -6.83 3.51
C ASP A 75 -5.42 -6.67 2.09
N TRP A 76 -5.47 -7.78 1.35
CA TRP A 76 -6.05 -7.86 0.01
C TRP A 76 -7.40 -8.59 0.00
N SER A 77 -8.02 -8.84 1.14
CA SER A 77 -9.27 -9.61 1.27
C SER A 77 -10.42 -8.95 0.50
N ALA A 78 -10.49 -7.62 0.48
CA ALA A 78 -11.52 -6.85 -0.22
C ALA A 78 -11.21 -6.59 -1.71
N VAL A 79 -10.11 -7.14 -2.26
CA VAL A 79 -9.77 -6.95 -3.68
C VAL A 79 -10.82 -7.64 -4.59
N PRO A 80 -11.42 -6.91 -5.55
CA PRO A 80 -12.40 -7.45 -6.48
C PRO A 80 -11.89 -8.65 -7.28
N GLN A 81 -12.78 -9.58 -7.61
CA GLN A 81 -12.42 -10.79 -8.36
C GLN A 81 -11.90 -10.49 -9.77
N SER A 82 -12.33 -9.40 -10.40
CA SER A 82 -11.79 -8.93 -11.68
C SER A 82 -10.29 -8.70 -11.62
N ILE A 83 -9.81 -8.07 -10.55
CA ILE A 83 -8.38 -7.80 -10.33
C ILE A 83 -7.63 -9.09 -9.95
N ARG A 84 -8.22 -9.95 -9.11
CA ARG A 84 -7.64 -11.26 -8.74
C ARG A 84 -7.43 -12.20 -9.94
N LYS A 85 -8.17 -12.00 -11.04
CA LYS A 85 -7.96 -12.74 -12.31
C LYS A 85 -6.74 -12.21 -13.09
N CYS A 86 -6.38 -10.94 -12.91
CA CYS A 86 -5.24 -10.31 -13.56
C CYS A 86 -3.91 -10.62 -12.86
N ILE A 87 -3.92 -10.57 -11.53
CA ILE A 87 -2.71 -10.66 -10.69
C ILE A 87 -2.95 -11.58 -9.50
N GLN A 88 -1.89 -12.28 -9.09
CA GLN A 88 -1.91 -13.12 -7.90
C GLN A 88 -1.59 -12.29 -6.65
N PHE A 89 -2.15 -12.71 -5.52
CA PHE A 89 -1.94 -12.08 -4.22
C PHE A 89 -1.30 -13.08 -3.24
N PRO A 90 -0.27 -12.70 -2.47
CA PRO A 90 0.39 -11.39 -2.50
C PRO A 90 1.16 -11.17 -3.81
N PRO A 91 1.20 -9.94 -4.36
CA PRO A 91 1.84 -9.67 -5.64
C PRO A 91 3.38 -9.61 -5.55
N PHE A 92 3.91 -9.73 -4.33
CA PHE A 92 5.33 -9.72 -4.01
C PHE A 92 5.58 -10.67 -2.85
N GLY A 93 6.81 -11.18 -2.75
CA GLY A 93 7.19 -12.07 -1.66
C GLY A 93 7.29 -11.34 -0.31
N PRO A 94 7.26 -12.11 0.80
CA PRO A 94 7.31 -11.56 2.16
C PRO A 94 8.58 -10.73 2.44
N GLU A 95 9.66 -10.95 1.71
CA GLU A 95 10.91 -10.20 1.81
C GLU A 95 10.73 -8.69 1.64
N HIS A 96 9.73 -8.26 0.85
CA HIS A 96 9.45 -6.85 0.68
C HIS A 96 8.95 -6.18 1.96
N LEU A 97 8.14 -6.90 2.76
CA LEU A 97 7.66 -6.43 4.05
C LEU A 97 8.83 -6.22 5.01
N THR A 98 9.71 -7.21 5.07
CA THR A 98 10.93 -7.18 5.89
C THR A 98 11.84 -6.02 5.50
N ASN A 99 12.05 -5.80 4.20
CA ASN A 99 12.85 -4.68 3.70
C ASN A 99 12.23 -3.32 4.07
N SER A 100 10.90 -3.18 3.99
CA SER A 100 10.22 -1.95 4.41
C SER A 100 10.38 -1.68 5.91
N LEU A 101 10.31 -2.72 6.75
CA LEU A 101 10.55 -2.59 8.20
C LEU A 101 12.00 -2.21 8.52
N HIS A 102 12.98 -2.82 7.85
CA HIS A 102 14.38 -2.46 8.02
C HIS A 102 14.63 -1.00 7.66
N HIS A 103 14.14 -0.55 6.51
CA HIS A 103 14.31 0.82 6.09
C HIS A 103 13.64 1.83 7.04
N LEU A 104 12.44 1.49 7.56
CA LEU A 104 11.79 2.30 8.57
C LEU A 104 12.63 2.39 9.86
N ALA A 105 13.23 1.28 10.29
CA ALA A 105 14.08 1.26 11.47
C ALA A 105 15.34 2.12 11.31
N GLU A 106 15.97 2.09 10.14
CA GLU A 106 17.12 2.95 9.80
C GLU A 106 16.76 4.43 9.90
N LEU A 107 15.63 4.83 9.29
CA LEU A 107 15.16 6.22 9.31
C LEU A 107 14.78 6.69 10.72
N ALA A 108 14.08 5.85 11.48
CA ALA A 108 13.62 6.19 12.83
C ALA A 108 14.77 6.28 13.86
N SER A 109 15.86 5.54 13.62
CA SER A 109 17.03 5.55 14.51
C SER A 109 18.04 6.65 14.18
N GLY A 110 17.80 7.43 13.12
CA GLY A 110 18.63 8.57 12.71
C GLY A 110 20.02 8.15 12.23
N GLY A 111 20.06 7.36 11.14
CA GLY A 111 21.26 6.77 10.52
C GLY A 111 22.57 7.54 10.61
#